data_AF-D9XT70-F1
#
_entry.id   AF-D9XT70-F1
#
_cell.length_a   1.000
_cell.length_b   1.000
_cell.length_c   1.000
_cell.angle_alpha   90.00
_cell.angle_beta   90.00
_cell.angle_gamma   90.00
#
_symmetry.space_group_name_H-M   'P 1'
#
loop_
_entity.id
_entity.type
_entity.pdbx_description
1 polymer ?
#
loop_
_entity_poly.entity_id
_entity_poly.type
_entity_poly.pdbx_seq_one_letter_code
_entity_poly.pdbx_strand_id
1 'polypeptide(L)'
;MSRPHPGRDGQDDKAGASALSESATSGARTMTAASAFAGMRSVAPVVFRAGCPDCRERFELAASALRLAIGASSRTTFYSFTCPECGAAVRKPAGERIVELLTGGGVRTLRLHSTV
;
A
#
# COMPACT_ATOMS: atom_id res chain seq x y z
N MET A 1 1.05 37.16 -61.85
CA MET A 1 0.73 38.13 -60.79
C MET A 1 -0.11 37.39 -59.76
N SER A 2 0.34 37.00 -58.57
CA SER A 2 1.58 37.21 -57.84
C SER A 2 1.84 35.99 -56.95
N ARG A 3 3.10 35.79 -56.63
CA ARG A 3 3.72 34.60 -56.02
C ARG A 3 3.27 34.36 -54.56
N PRO A 4 3.10 33.11 -54.10
CA PRO A 4 3.13 32.78 -52.69
C PRO A 4 4.58 32.56 -52.18
N HIS A 5 4.89 33.14 -51.01
CA HIS A 5 6.10 32.89 -50.22
C HIS A 5 5.96 31.58 -49.41
N PRO A 6 6.98 30.71 -49.35
CA PRO A 6 7.03 29.63 -48.36
C PRO A 6 7.56 30.15 -47.01
N GLY A 7 6.75 30.02 -45.97
CA GLY A 7 7.19 30.13 -44.58
C GLY A 7 7.96 28.87 -44.18
N ARG A 8 9.25 29.04 -43.88
CA ARG A 8 10.10 28.08 -43.19
C ARG A 8 10.13 28.49 -41.72
N ASP A 9 9.67 27.60 -40.85
CA ASP A 9 10.09 27.40 -39.45
C ASP A 9 9.50 26.02 -39.10
N GLY A 10 10.23 24.90 -38.96
CA GLY A 10 11.53 24.75 -38.34
C GLY A 10 11.33 24.39 -36.86
N GLN A 11 10.89 23.16 -36.54
CA GLN A 11 11.19 22.52 -35.25
C GLN A 11 11.04 21.00 -35.32
N ASP A 12 12.18 20.38 -35.59
CA ASP A 12 12.64 19.01 -35.30
C ASP A 12 12.67 18.78 -33.76
N ASP A 13 12.61 17.60 -33.11
CA ASP A 13 13.14 16.25 -33.35
C ASP A 13 12.40 15.30 -32.33
N LYS A 14 11.83 14.15 -32.73
CA LYS A 14 12.41 12.78 -32.81
C LYS A 14 12.81 12.13 -31.48
N ALA A 15 12.06 11.08 -31.10
CA ALA A 15 12.51 9.75 -30.60
C ALA A 15 11.36 9.09 -29.81
N GLY A 16 10.94 7.84 -29.98
CA GLY A 16 11.19 6.74 -30.91
C GLY A 16 9.95 5.83 -30.77
N ALA A 17 9.27 5.42 -31.83
CA ALA A 17 9.63 4.32 -32.71
C ALA A 17 9.97 3.03 -31.93
N SER A 18 9.00 2.11 -31.96
CA SER A 18 9.20 0.67 -32.24
C SER A 18 9.90 -0.14 -31.15
N ALA A 19 9.69 -1.42 -30.95
CA ALA A 19 8.79 -2.45 -31.45
C ALA A 19 9.22 -3.73 -30.70
N LEU A 20 8.34 -4.73 -30.68
CA LEU A 20 8.66 -6.17 -30.73
C LEU A 20 9.49 -6.83 -29.59
N SER A 21 8.95 -7.98 -29.22
CA SER A 21 9.56 -9.10 -28.52
C SER A 21 11.05 -9.33 -28.80
N GLU A 22 11.86 -9.37 -27.73
CA GLU A 22 13.14 -10.05 -27.72
C GLU A 22 13.31 -10.81 -26.41
N SER A 23 13.38 -12.14 -26.54
CA SER A 23 13.85 -13.05 -25.51
C SER A 23 15.29 -12.70 -25.12
N ALA A 24 15.50 -12.26 -23.89
CA ALA A 24 16.82 -12.15 -23.29
C ALA A 24 16.91 -13.06 -22.07
N THR A 25 17.16 -14.34 -22.29
CA THR A 25 17.91 -15.14 -21.32
C THR A 25 19.38 -14.76 -21.47
N SER A 26 19.92 -13.97 -20.54
CA SER A 26 21.31 -14.10 -20.04
C SER A 26 21.73 -12.80 -19.37
N GLY A 27 21.70 -12.86 -18.05
CA GLY A 27 22.17 -11.83 -17.17
C GLY A 27 21.91 -12.37 -15.79
N ALA A 28 22.75 -13.32 -15.36
CA ALA A 28 22.89 -13.63 -13.95
C ALA A 28 23.39 -12.35 -13.26
N ARG A 29 22.48 -11.39 -13.03
CA ARG A 29 22.61 -10.47 -11.92
C ARG A 29 22.71 -11.39 -10.73
N THR A 30 23.90 -11.47 -10.15
CA THR A 30 24.09 -12.09 -8.85
C THR A 30 22.92 -11.65 -8.00
N MET A 31 22.00 -12.58 -7.72
CA MET A 31 20.90 -12.35 -6.82
C MET A 31 21.58 -12.03 -5.50
N THR A 32 21.70 -10.74 -5.17
CA THR A 32 22.34 -10.34 -3.94
C THR A 32 21.56 -10.94 -2.79
N ALA A 33 22.27 -11.50 -1.79
CA ALA A 33 21.63 -12.00 -0.58
C ALA A 33 20.68 -10.93 0.00
N ALA A 34 21.05 -9.65 -0.07
CA ALA A 34 20.20 -8.53 0.33
C ALA A 34 18.83 -8.49 -0.38
N SER A 35 18.76 -8.72 -1.70
CA SER A 35 17.49 -8.79 -2.43
C SER A 35 16.72 -10.09 -2.19
N ALA A 36 17.43 -11.21 -1.97
CA ALA A 36 16.80 -12.47 -1.58
C ALA A 36 16.15 -12.37 -0.19
N PHE A 37 16.68 -11.49 0.66
CA PHE A 37 16.26 -11.34 2.05
C PHE A 37 15.51 -10.04 2.36
N ALA A 38 15.33 -9.14 1.39
CA ALA A 38 14.58 -7.89 1.55
C ALA A 38 13.12 -8.09 1.98
N GLY A 39 12.59 -9.33 1.85
CA GLY A 39 11.28 -9.74 2.36
C GLY A 39 11.29 -10.56 3.65
N MET A 40 12.43 -11.04 4.14
CA MET A 40 12.49 -11.89 5.34
C MET A 40 12.64 -11.07 6.63
N ARG A 41 11.64 -10.25 6.93
CA ARG A 41 11.38 -9.92 8.34
C ARG A 41 10.60 -11.08 8.92
N SER A 42 11.26 -11.91 9.71
CA SER A 42 10.62 -12.92 10.56
C SER A 42 9.74 -12.20 11.58
N VAL A 43 8.54 -11.83 11.16
CA VAL A 43 7.48 -11.35 12.03
C VAL A 43 6.90 -12.62 12.63
N ALA A 44 7.26 -12.93 13.88
CA ALA A 44 6.41 -13.80 14.67
C ALA A 44 4.98 -13.25 14.52
N PRO A 45 3.99 -14.05 14.09
CA PRO A 45 2.68 -13.53 13.76
C PRO A 45 2.06 -12.97 15.03
N VAL A 46 2.10 -11.64 15.17
CA VAL A 46 1.40 -10.95 16.25
C VAL A 46 -0.08 -11.16 15.98
N VAL A 47 -0.69 -12.00 16.81
CA VAL A 47 -2.12 -12.29 16.77
C VAL A 47 -2.86 -11.32 17.68
N PHE A 48 -3.84 -10.63 17.12
CA PHE A 48 -4.69 -9.69 17.81
C PHE A 48 -6.05 -10.35 18.03
N ARG A 49 -6.46 -10.45 19.29
CA ARG A 49 -7.79 -10.95 19.64
C ARG A 49 -8.83 -9.88 19.36
N ALA A 50 -9.74 -10.17 18.44
CA ALA A 50 -10.86 -9.31 18.09
C ALA A 50 -12.19 -10.04 18.37
N GLY A 51 -13.18 -9.27 18.83
CA GLY A 51 -14.57 -9.72 18.92
C GLY A 51 -15.42 -8.94 17.93
N CYS A 52 -16.19 -9.64 17.11
CA CYS A 52 -17.18 -9.01 16.24
C CYS A 52 -18.42 -8.61 17.06
N PRO A 53 -18.89 -7.36 16.97
CA PRO A 53 -20.11 -6.93 17.67
C PRO A 53 -21.38 -7.52 17.05
N ASP A 54 -21.36 -7.91 15.78
CA ASP A 54 -22.51 -8.44 15.04
C ASP A 54 -22.80 -9.91 15.38
N CYS A 55 -21.82 -10.81 15.18
CA CYS A 55 -21.98 -12.24 15.47
C CYS A 55 -21.51 -12.65 16.88
N ARG A 56 -20.87 -11.74 17.62
CA ARG A 56 -20.27 -11.96 18.96
C ARG A 56 -19.16 -13.02 19.01
N GLU A 57 -18.70 -13.49 17.87
CA GLU A 57 -17.62 -14.46 17.77
C GLU A 57 -16.27 -13.84 18.11
N ARG A 58 -15.35 -14.65 18.67
CA ARG A 58 -14.02 -14.21 19.07
C ARG A 58 -12.97 -14.92 18.24
N PHE A 59 -12.15 -14.13 17.57
CA PHE A 59 -11.17 -14.66 16.63
C PHE A 59 -9.84 -13.93 16.77
N GLU A 60 -8.80 -14.57 16.25
CA GLU A 60 -7.45 -14.06 16.23
C GLU A 60 -7.14 -13.55 14.83
N LEU A 61 -6.82 -12.26 14.72
CA LEU A 61 -6.45 -11.60 13.48
C LEU A 61 -4.95 -11.39 13.43
N ALA A 62 -4.34 -11.70 12.29
CA ALA A 62 -2.99 -11.26 12.01
C ALA A 62 -2.96 -9.74 11.80
N ALA A 63 -1.78 -9.13 12.00
CA ALA A 63 -1.54 -7.71 11.75
C ALA A 63 -1.97 -7.25 10.34
N SER A 64 -1.89 -8.15 9.34
CA SER A 64 -2.27 -7.90 7.95
C SER A 64 -3.78 -7.81 7.72
N ALA A 65 -4.60 -8.38 8.60
CA ALA A 65 -6.06 -8.32 8.50
C ALA A 65 -6.65 -7.05 9.13
N LEU A 66 -5.86 -6.36 9.96
CA LEU A 66 -6.20 -5.09 10.58
C LEU A 66 -5.71 -3.93 9.70
N ARG A 67 -6.49 -2.85 9.69
CA ARG A 67 -6.10 -1.58 9.05
C ARG A 67 -6.21 -0.48 10.06
N LEU A 68 -5.13 0.25 10.28
CA LEU A 68 -5.10 1.39 11.19
C LEU A 68 -5.02 2.68 10.36
N ALA A 69 -6.02 3.54 10.49
CA ALA A 69 -6.04 4.88 9.91
C ALA A 69 -5.71 5.90 11.00
N ILE A 70 -4.62 6.65 10.84
CA ILE A 70 -4.17 7.68 11.78
C ILE A 70 -4.46 9.05 11.18
N GLY A 71 -5.32 9.82 11.87
CA GLY A 71 -5.61 11.21 11.52
C GLY A 71 -4.75 12.21 12.31
N ALA A 72 -5.12 13.49 12.25
CA ALA A 72 -4.41 14.57 12.95
C ALA A 72 -4.52 14.49 14.49
N SER A 73 -5.52 13.78 15.01
CA SER A 73 -5.75 13.55 16.44
C SER A 73 -6.23 12.13 16.74
N SER A 74 -6.14 11.68 17.99
CA SER A 74 -6.65 10.37 18.44
C SER A 74 -8.15 10.18 18.17
N ARG A 75 -8.94 11.26 18.18
CA ARG A 75 -10.37 11.24 17.80
C ARG A 75 -10.61 10.94 16.32
N THR A 76 -9.63 11.23 15.48
CA THR A 76 -9.66 10.97 14.02
C THR A 76 -8.91 9.68 13.64
N THR A 77 -8.48 8.90 14.63
CA THR A 77 -7.76 7.65 14.44
C THR A 77 -8.70 6.46 14.65
N PHE A 78 -8.76 5.58 13.65
CA PHE A 78 -9.67 4.45 13.64
C PHE A 78 -8.94 3.20 13.17
N TYR A 79 -9.23 2.06 13.78
CA TYR A 79 -8.89 0.78 13.21
C TYR A 79 -10.14 0.10 12.68
N SER A 80 -9.98 -0.61 11.56
CA SER A 80 -11.03 -1.39 10.94
C SER A 80 -10.55 -2.78 10.62
N PHE A 81 -11.44 -3.76 10.79
CA PHE A 81 -11.21 -5.14 10.40
C PHE A 81 -12.50 -5.74 9.85
N THR A 82 -12.34 -6.78 9.03
CA THR A 82 -13.47 -7.57 8.52
C THR A 82 -13.57 -8.84 9.35
N CYS A 83 -14.76 -9.16 9.86
CA CYS A 83 -14.99 -10.42 10.53
C CYS A 83 -14.97 -11.57 9.50
N PRO A 84 -14.15 -12.63 9.69
CA PRO A 84 -14.10 -13.75 8.76
C PRO A 84 -15.35 -14.64 8.81
N GLU A 85 -16.09 -14.61 9.93
CA GLU A 85 -17.27 -15.45 10.14
C GLU A 85 -18.53 -14.89 9.46
N CYS A 86 -18.79 -13.58 9.64
CA CYS A 86 -19.99 -12.94 9.10
C CYS A 86 -19.71 -11.91 7.99
N GLY A 87 -18.44 -11.62 7.69
CA GLY A 87 -18.06 -10.62 6.69
C GLY A 87 -18.28 -9.15 7.12
N ALA A 88 -18.72 -8.88 8.35
CA ALA A 88 -19.02 -7.53 8.81
C ALA A 88 -17.74 -6.68 8.93
N ALA A 89 -17.80 -5.45 8.41
CA ALA A 89 -16.72 -4.46 8.52
C ALA A 89 -16.88 -3.65 9.81
N VAL A 90 -16.08 -3.98 10.82
CA VAL A 90 -16.13 -3.36 12.15
C VAL A 90 -15.14 -2.21 12.21
N ARG A 91 -15.59 -1.04 12.66
CA ARG A 91 -14.75 0.15 12.90
C ARG A 91 -14.73 0.49 14.38
N LYS A 92 -13.54 0.68 14.94
CA LYS A 92 -13.36 1.05 16.34
C LYS A 92 -12.38 2.23 16.45
N PRO A 93 -12.62 3.19 17.36
CA PRO A 93 -11.68 4.27 17.60
C PRO A 93 -10.38 3.72 18.19
N ALA A 94 -9.24 4.19 17.70
CA ALA A 94 -7.93 3.79 18.20
C ALA A 94 -7.36 4.90 19.09
N GLY A 95 -7.40 4.68 20.41
CA GLY A 95 -6.68 5.51 21.36
C GLY A 95 -5.16 5.32 21.25
N GLU A 96 -4.38 6.19 21.89
CA GLU A 96 -2.92 6.21 21.78
C GLU A 96 -2.27 4.84 22.05
N ARG A 97 -2.69 4.17 23.13
CA ARG A 97 -2.19 2.84 23.50
C ARG A 97 -2.49 1.76 22.45
N ILE A 98 -3.64 1.84 21.77
CA ILE A 98 -3.99 0.90 20.69
C ILE A 98 -3.16 1.19 19.44
N VAL A 99 -2.91 2.47 19.13
CA VAL A 99 -2.04 2.87 18.01
C VAL A 99 -0.64 2.31 18.20
N GLU A 100 -0.06 2.46 19.39
CA GLU A 100 1.27 1.93 19.72
C GLU A 100 1.33 0.42 19.52
N LEU A 101 0.35 -0.32 20.05
CA LEU A 101 0.30 -1.79 19.95
C LEU A 101 0.16 -2.26 18.50
N LEU A 102 -0.75 -1.66 17.73
CA LEU A 102 -0.98 -2.03 16.34
C LEU A 102 0.22 -1.66 15.45
N THR A 103 0.81 -0.48 15.66
CA THR A 103 1.98 -0.01 14.91
C THR A 103 3.21 -0.86 15.25
N GLY A 104 3.44 -1.16 16.53
CA GLY A 104 4.52 -2.04 16.98
C GLY A 104 4.36 -3.48 16.48
N GLY A 105 3.13 -3.96 16.32
CA GLY A 105 2.82 -5.28 15.74
C GLY A 105 2.85 -5.34 14.21
N GLY A 106 3.19 -4.25 13.51
CA GLY A 106 3.34 -4.24 12.06
C GLY A 106 2.03 -4.13 11.27
N VAL A 107 0.95 -3.63 11.89
CA VAL A 107 -0.32 -3.37 11.19
C VAL A 107 -0.12 -2.29 10.12
N ARG A 108 -0.76 -2.45 8.96
CA ARG A 108 -0.68 -1.45 7.90
C ARG A 108 -1.32 -0.14 8.36
N THR A 109 -0.49 0.88 8.49
CA THR A 109 -0.90 2.23 8.88
C THR A 109 -1.16 3.07 7.63
N LEU A 110 -2.36 3.62 7.57
CA LEU A 110 -2.75 4.65 6.60
C LEU A 110 -2.75 5.98 7.31
N ARG A 111 -1.92 6.93 6.87
CA ARG A 111 -1.92 8.29 7.41
C ARG A 111 -2.88 9.14 6.59
N LEU A 112 -3.91 9.67 7.23
CA LEU A 112 -4.87 10.56 6.60
C LEU A 112 -4.31 11.98 6.67
N HIS A 113 -3.96 12.56 5.52
CA HIS A 113 -3.68 13.99 5.44
C HIS A 113 -5.02 14.72 5.42
N SER A 114 -5.30 15.44 6.50
CA SER A 114 -6.41 16.40 6.54
C SER A 114 -6.05 17.58 5.66
N THR A 115 -6.49 17.57 4.40
CA THR A 115 -6.60 18.78 3.59
C THR A 115 -7.80 19.56 4.12
N VAL A 116 -7.54 20.46 5.07
CA VAL A 116 -8.49 21.51 5.47
C VAL A 116 -8.27 22.74 4.61
#